data_AF-A0AAU2RX37-F1
#
_entry.id   AF-A0AAU2RX37-F1
#
_cell.length_a   1.000
_cell.length_b   1.000
_cell.length_c   1.000
_cell.angle_alpha   90.00
_cell.angle_beta   90.00
_cell.angle_gamma   90.00
#
_symmetry.space_group_name_H-M   'P 1'
#
loop_
_entity.id
_entity.type
_entity.pdbx_description
1 polymer ?
#
loop_
_entity_poly.entity_id
_entity_poly.type
_entity_poly.pdbx_seq_one_letter_code
_entity_poly.pdbx_strand_id
1 'polypeptide(L)'
;MLTPDPALDTVEVVTVRRDRSAPSGETTVVRLLGLLPAAWSCTCEVSPDRVRLRIDLADGTDRSTVRHALREVLADTALYGWYQEN
;
A
#
# COMPACT_ATOMS: atom_id res chain seq x y z
N MET A 1 13.26 21.83 19.84
CA MET A 1 13.55 21.74 18.40
C MET A 1 13.00 20.43 17.90
N LEU A 2 11.89 20.43 17.15
CA LEU A 2 11.57 19.28 16.30
C LEU A 2 12.54 19.34 15.13
N THR A 3 13.51 18.44 15.10
CA THR A 3 14.22 18.16 13.85
C THR A 3 13.17 17.70 12.83
N PRO A 4 13.12 18.25 11.60
CA PRO A 4 12.38 17.57 10.55
C PRO A 4 12.93 16.15 10.47
N ASP A 5 12.06 15.16 10.56
CA ASP A 5 12.39 13.76 10.26
C ASP A 5 13.13 13.79 8.92
N PRO A 6 14.38 13.32 8.79
CA PRO A 6 15.07 13.30 7.51
C PRO A 6 14.11 12.64 6.55
N ALA A 7 13.57 13.39 5.58
CA ALA A 7 12.45 12.94 4.77
C ALA A 7 12.76 11.55 4.25
N LEU A 8 12.21 10.52 4.92
CA LEU A 8 12.45 9.14 4.54
C LEU A 8 11.96 9.09 3.11
N ASP A 9 12.81 8.62 2.19
CA ASP A 9 12.36 8.47 0.81
C ASP A 9 11.18 7.51 0.88
N THR A 10 10.00 7.98 0.51
CA THR A 10 8.77 7.21 0.66
C THR A 10 8.17 6.97 -0.72
N VAL A 11 7.41 5.89 -0.79
CA VAL A 11 6.56 5.60 -1.93
C VAL A 11 5.13 5.64 -1.45
N GLU A 12 4.39 6.61 -1.98
CA GLU A 12 2.95 6.67 -1.80
C GLU A 12 2.26 5.98 -2.96
N VAL A 13 1.33 5.08 -2.63
CA VAL A 13 0.48 4.38 -3.58
C VAL A 13 -0.95 4.47 -3.10
N VAL A 14 -1.84 4.81 -4.03
CA VAL A 14 -3.27 4.79 -3.78
C VAL A 14 -3.87 3.57 -4.45
N THR A 15 -4.75 2.88 -3.74
CA THR A 15 -5.58 1.83 -4.30
C THR A 15 -7.05 2.18 -4.14
N VAL A 16 -7.86 1.82 -5.13
CA VAL A 16 -9.28 2.14 -5.20
C VAL A 16 -10.10 0.89 -5.47
N ARG A 17 -11.25 0.80 -4.79
CA ARG A 17 -12.24 -0.25 -5.00
C ARG A 17 -13.04 0.07 -6.25
N ARG A 18 -12.93 -0.78 -7.26
CA ARG A 18 -13.71 -0.67 -8.50
C ARG A 18 -14.88 -1.65 -8.56
N ASP A 19 -14.78 -2.75 -7.82
CA ASP A 19 -15.85 -3.72 -7.67
C ASP A 19 -16.57 -3.54 -6.32
N ARG A 20 -17.84 -3.16 -6.37
CA ARG A 20 -18.67 -2.97 -5.16
C ARG A 20 -19.06 -4.27 -4.47
N SER A 21 -18.74 -5.43 -5.03
CA SER A 21 -18.88 -6.73 -4.36
C SER A 21 -17.64 -7.11 -3.54
N ALA A 22 -16.48 -6.49 -3.79
CA ALA A 22 -15.26 -6.75 -3.04
C ALA A 22 -15.38 -6.28 -1.58
N PRO A 23 -14.54 -6.72 -0.64
CA PRO A 23 -14.53 -6.18 0.73
C PRO A 23 -14.21 -4.69 0.79
N SER A 24 -14.63 -4.01 1.88
CA SER A 24 -14.34 -2.58 2.12
C SER A 24 -12.86 -2.33 2.39
N GLY A 25 -12.47 -1.05 2.41
CA GLY A 25 -11.09 -0.62 2.64
C GLY A 25 -10.48 -1.17 3.92
N GLU A 26 -11.23 -1.26 5.00
CA GLU A 26 -10.75 -1.76 6.31
C GLU A 26 -10.36 -3.24 6.26
N THR A 27 -11.13 -4.07 5.55
CA THR A 27 -10.78 -5.49 5.36
C THR A 27 -9.62 -5.63 4.36
N THR A 28 -9.66 -4.81 3.31
CA THR A 28 -8.66 -4.85 2.23
C THR A 28 -7.29 -4.44 2.71
N VAL A 29 -7.18 -3.40 3.55
CA VAL A 29 -5.89 -2.94 4.08
C VAL A 29 -5.22 -4.00 4.94
N VAL A 30 -5.97 -4.77 5.74
CA VAL A 30 -5.40 -5.87 6.54
C VAL A 30 -4.81 -6.96 5.64
N ARG A 31 -5.52 -7.34 4.57
CA ARG A 31 -5.04 -8.31 3.59
C ARG A 31 -3.81 -7.81 2.84
N LEU A 32 -3.85 -6.56 2.39
CA LEU A 32 -2.75 -5.90 1.71
C LEU A 32 -1.49 -5.89 2.59
N LEU A 33 -1.61 -5.47 3.86
CA LEU A 33 -0.48 -5.45 4.80
C LEU A 33 0.03 -6.86 5.12
N GLY A 34 -0.85 -7.85 5.18
CA GLY A 34 -0.45 -9.25 5.41
C GLY A 34 0.26 -9.91 4.23
N LEU A 35 0.10 -9.37 3.01
CA LEU A 35 0.76 -9.85 1.79
C LEU A 35 2.04 -9.10 1.45
N LEU A 36 2.21 -7.88 1.97
CA LEU A 36 3.43 -7.10 1.77
C LEU A 36 4.62 -7.69 2.56
N PRO A 37 5.87 -7.44 2.11
CA PRO A 37 7.05 -7.82 2.86
C PRO A 37 7.03 -7.26 4.29
N ALA A 38 7.16 -8.13 5.30
CA ALA A 38 7.08 -7.73 6.72
C ALA A 38 8.18 -6.75 7.16
N ALA A 39 9.28 -6.65 6.40
CA ALA A 39 10.36 -5.70 6.66
C ALA A 39 10.01 -4.25 6.26
N TRP A 40 8.90 -4.04 5.54
CA TRP A 40 8.51 -2.71 5.08
C TRP A 40 7.68 -1.97 6.12
N SER A 41 8.17 -0.80 6.53
CA SER A 41 7.41 0.14 7.34
C SER A 41 6.31 0.78 6.48
N CYS A 42 5.06 0.57 6.88
CA CYS A 42 3.89 1.02 6.15
C CYS A 42 2.99 1.88 7.04
N THR A 43 2.53 3.02 6.52
CA THR A 43 1.43 3.80 7.10
C THR A 43 0.25 3.85 6.13
N CYS A 44 -0.97 3.80 6.65
CA CYS A 44 -2.19 3.73 5.84
C CYS A 44 -3.22 4.76 6.25
N GLU A 45 -3.83 5.40 5.26
CA GLU A 45 -5.09 6.14 5.41
C GLU A 45 -6.18 5.37 4.67
N VAL A 46 -7.25 5.02 5.37
CA VAL A 46 -8.26 4.07 4.90
C VAL A 46 -9.62 4.74 4.82
N SER A 47 -10.30 4.51 3.70
CA SER A 47 -11.69 4.87 3.45
C SER A 47 -12.39 3.66 2.81
N PRO A 48 -13.74 3.59 2.80
CA PRO A 48 -14.46 2.39 2.34
C PRO A 48 -14.07 1.90 0.94
N ASP A 49 -13.77 2.82 0.01
CA ASP A 49 -13.43 2.51 -1.38
C ASP A 49 -12.03 3.00 -1.79
N ARG A 50 -11.19 3.42 -0.84
CA ARG A 50 -9.86 3.98 -1.12
C ARG A 50 -8.88 3.70 0.02
N VAL A 51 -7.69 3.24 -0.31
CA VAL A 51 -6.58 3.09 0.64
C VAL A 51 -5.37 3.83 0.10
N ARG A 52 -4.87 4.82 0.85
CA ARG A 52 -3.57 5.44 0.61
C ARG A 52 -2.55 4.74 1.48
N LEU A 53 -1.55 4.15 0.85
CA LEU A 53 -0.45 3.46 1.49
C LEU A 53 0.82 4.30 1.29
N ARG A 54 1.57 4.51 2.37
CA ARG A 54 2.89 5.11 2.35
C ARG A 54 3.88 4.10 2.89
N ILE A 55 4.90 3.78 2.09
CA ILE A 55 5.95 2.82 2.42
C ILE A 55 7.26 3.58 2.55
N ASP A 56 7.96 3.37 3.65
CA ASP A 56 9.29 3.94 3.85
C ASP A 56 10.32 3.10 3.11
N LEU A 57 11.16 3.75 2.29
CA LEU A 57 12.27 3.09 1.61
C LEU A 57 13.43 2.95 2.61
N ALA A 58 13.58 1.75 3.16
CA ALA A 58 14.79 1.37 3.89
C ALA A 58 15.96 1.14 2.93
N ASP A 59 17.19 1.20 3.44
CA ASP A 59 18.41 0.97 2.66
C ASP A 59 18.32 -0.32 1.83
N GLY A 60 18.42 -0.18 0.51
CA GLY A 60 18.35 -1.28 -0.46
C GLY A 60 16.97 -1.54 -1.07
N THR A 61 15.90 -0.90 -0.59
CA THR A 61 14.59 -0.95 -1.25
C THR A 61 14.43 0.28 -2.14
N ASP A 62 14.27 0.07 -3.44
CA ASP A 62 13.99 1.16 -4.38
C ASP A 62 12.49 1.25 -4.73
N ARG A 63 12.11 2.39 -5.33
CA ARG A 63 10.72 2.67 -5.73
C ARG A 63 10.18 1.67 -6.76
N SER A 64 11.01 1.11 -7.63
CA SER A 64 10.62 0.08 -8.60
C SER A 64 10.23 -1.22 -7.91
N THR A 65 11.00 -1.64 -6.92
CA THR A 65 10.78 -2.83 -6.11
C THR A 65 9.46 -2.73 -5.36
N VAL A 66 9.19 -1.56 -4.75
CA VAL A 66 7.90 -1.28 -4.10
C VAL A 66 6.74 -1.40 -5.07
N ARG A 67 6.84 -0.76 -6.23
CA ARG A 67 5.79 -0.79 -7.25
C ARG A 67 5.57 -2.19 -7.83
N HIS A 68 6.62 -2.97 -7.99
CA HIS A 68 6.52 -4.35 -8.45
C HIS A 68 5.77 -5.21 -7.45
N ALA A 69 6.20 -5.21 -6.19
CA ALA A 69 5.55 -6.00 -5.14
C ALA A 69 4.08 -5.60 -4.96
N LEU A 70 3.76 -4.30 -5.00
CA LEU A 70 2.37 -3.85 -4.91
C LEU A 70 1.50 -4.33 -6.08
N ARG A 71 2.05 -4.39 -7.29
CA ARG A 71 1.34 -4.97 -8.45
C ARG A 71 1.10 -6.47 -8.27
N GLU A 72 2.08 -7.20 -7.75
CA GLU A 72 1.94 -8.63 -7.46
C GLU A 72 0.89 -8.88 -6.37
N VAL A 73 0.95 -8.12 -5.27
CA VAL A 73 -0.02 -8.21 -4.18
C VAL A 73 -1.43 -7.86 -4.67
N LEU A 74 -1.61 -6.81 -5.46
CA LEU A 74 -2.92 -6.45 -6.03
C LEU A 74 -3.46 -7.46 -7.04
N ALA A 75 -2.63 -8.34 -7.58
CA ALA A 75 -3.06 -9.45 -8.42
C ALA A 75 -3.55 -10.66 -7.59
N ASP A 76 -3.34 -10.66 -6.26
CA ASP A 76 -3.85 -11.71 -5.38
C ASP A 76 -5.39 -11.72 -5.36
N THR A 77 -5.97 -12.92 -5.42
CA THR A 77 -7.42 -13.13 -5.38
C THR A 77 -8.11 -12.50 -4.16
N ALA A 78 -7.41 -12.39 -3.03
CA ALA A 78 -7.90 -11.76 -1.82
C ALA A 78 -8.12 -10.25 -1.95
N LEU A 79 -7.49 -9.62 -2.96
CA LEU A 79 -7.62 -8.20 -3.30
C LEU A 79 -8.37 -7.97 -4.62
N TYR A 80 -8.99 -9.00 -5.19
CA TYR A 80 -9.79 -8.86 -6.41
C TYR A 80 -10.85 -7.76 -6.25
N GLY A 81 -10.94 -6.88 -7.25
CA GLY A 81 -11.81 -5.71 -7.23
C GLY A 81 -11.14 -4.41 -6.76
N TRP A 82 -9.90 -4.47 -6.28
CA TRP A 82 -9.07 -3.32 -5.94
C TRP A 82 -7.95 -3.11 -6.96
N TYR A 83 -7.63 -1.84 -7.22
CA TYR A 83 -6.66 -1.46 -8.26
C TYR A 83 -5.82 -0.28 -7.81
N GLN A 84 -4.56 -0.24 -8.24
CA GLN A 84 -3.73 0.95 -8.08
C GLN A 84 -4.32 2.12 -8.89
N GLU A 85 -4.35 3.30 -8.29
CA GLU A 85 -4.61 4.57 -8.97
C GLU A 85 -3.30 5.10 -9.56
N ASN A 86 -3.32 5.51 -10.83
CA ASN A 86 -2.17 6.02 -11.57
C ASN A 86 -1.87 7.48 -11.24
#